data_AF-H3SA25-F1
#
_entry.id   AF-H3SA25-F1
#
_cell.length_a   1.000
_cell.length_b   1.000
_cell.length_c   1.000
_cell.angle_alpha   90.00
_cell.angle_beta   90.00
_cell.angle_gamma   90.00
#
_symmetry.space_group_name_H-M   'P 1'
#
loop_
_entity.id
_entity.type
_entity.pdbx_description
1 polymer ?
#
loop_
_entity_poly.entity_id
_entity_poly.type
_entity_poly.pdbx_seq_one_letter_code
_entity_poly.pdbx_strand_id
1 'polypeptide(L)'
;MSERHGDWMDEIFSSYAKSGGMDELPGKGKPLDVASGDALQSVMKEAHVLPSWLELQKKIRSQLEQLLRQMEELGSEPEDQAIEELNRSIRTYNSMVPNALLQKGTITKENMRAQWTKWE
;
A
#
# COMPACT_ATOMS: atom_id res chain seq x y z
N MET A 1 24.81 13.27 41.72
CA MET A 1 24.73 11.80 41.81
C MET A 1 23.65 11.37 40.82
N SER A 2 24.05 10.91 39.64
CA SER A 2 23.14 10.68 38.50
C SER A 2 22.71 9.22 38.47
N GLU A 3 21.43 9.02 38.74
CA GLU A 3 20.50 7.95 38.38
C GLU A 3 21.04 6.72 37.63
N ARG A 4 21.20 5.59 38.35
CA ARG A 4 21.37 4.23 37.81
C ARG A 4 20.01 3.57 37.55
N HIS A 5 19.21 4.12 36.63
CA HIS A 5 17.90 3.52 36.28
C HIS A 5 17.94 2.59 35.04
N GLY A 6 19.06 2.51 34.32
CA GLY A 6 19.21 1.63 33.15
C GLY A 6 19.62 0.18 33.46
N ASP A 7 20.38 -0.03 34.54
CA ASP A 7 21.05 -1.32 34.81
C ASP A 7 20.08 -2.45 35.23
N TRP A 8 19.03 -2.11 35.99
CA TRP A 8 18.18 -3.11 36.62
C TRP A 8 17.25 -3.84 35.63
N MET A 9 16.72 -3.13 34.62
CA MET A 9 15.90 -3.77 33.59
C MET A 9 16.75 -4.69 32.68
N ASP A 10 17.98 -4.26 32.35
CA ASP A 10 18.92 -5.07 31.58
C ASP A 10 19.35 -6.32 32.36
N GLU A 11 19.55 -6.21 33.69
CA GLU A 11 19.88 -7.34 34.56
C GLU A 11 18.72 -8.35 34.64
N ILE A 12 17.48 -7.86 34.77
CA ILE A 12 16.29 -8.72 34.74
C ILE A 12 16.17 -9.44 33.40
N PHE A 13 16.29 -8.72 32.29
CA PHE A 13 16.18 -9.31 30.97
C PHE A 13 17.27 -10.36 30.72
N SER A 14 18.52 -10.07 31.11
CA SER A 14 19.64 -11.00 30.97
C SER A 14 19.46 -12.24 31.83
N SER A 15 18.97 -12.08 33.07
CA SER A 15 18.71 -13.20 33.98
C SER A 15 17.61 -14.13 33.43
N TYR A 16 16.53 -13.56 32.90
CA TYR A 16 15.42 -14.29 32.31
C TYR A 16 15.79 -14.99 31.00
N ALA A 17 16.61 -14.35 30.15
CA ALA A 17 17.15 -14.98 28.94
C ALA A 17 18.06 -16.17 29.28
N LYS A 18 18.95 -16.01 30.28
CA LYS A 18 19.88 -17.07 30.73
C LYS A 18 19.19 -18.23 31.44
N SER A 19 18.07 -17.99 32.12
CA SER A 19 17.30 -19.04 32.80
C SER A 19 16.42 -19.86 31.85
N GLY A 20 16.56 -19.70 30.53
CA GLY A 20 15.73 -20.39 29.53
C GLY A 20 14.31 -19.84 29.44
N GLY A 21 14.02 -18.66 30.02
CA GLY A 21 12.70 -18.02 29.92
C GLY A 21 12.31 -17.65 28.48
N MET A 22 13.28 -17.59 27.57
CA MET A 22 13.07 -17.43 26.14
C MET A 22 12.95 -18.75 25.37
N ASP A 23 13.12 -19.91 26.02
CA ASP A 23 13.08 -21.22 25.37
C ASP A 23 11.67 -21.77 25.17
N GLU A 24 10.74 -21.44 26.08
CA GLU A 24 9.33 -21.83 26.01
C GLU A 24 8.39 -20.63 25.75
N LEU A 25 8.77 -19.72 24.85
CA LEU A 25 7.85 -18.64 24.46
C LEU A 25 6.71 -19.21 23.60
N PRO A 26 5.44 -18.91 23.93
CA PRO A 26 4.31 -19.32 23.11
C PRO A 26 4.41 -18.69 21.73
N GLY A 27 4.71 -19.51 20.72
CA GLY A 27 4.89 -19.07 19.32
C GLY A 27 6.32 -19.14 18.80
N LYS A 28 7.33 -19.46 19.62
CA LYS A 28 8.71 -19.69 19.16
C LYS A 28 8.75 -20.89 18.21
N GLY A 29 9.20 -20.68 16.98
CA GLY A 29 9.35 -21.73 15.96
C GLY A 29 8.05 -22.16 15.26
N LYS A 30 6.90 -21.56 15.58
CA LYS A 30 5.70 -21.75 14.76
C LYS A 30 5.87 -20.93 13.47
N PRO A 31 5.64 -21.53 12.28
CA PRO A 31 5.51 -20.76 11.06
C PRO A 31 4.51 -19.64 11.30
N LEU A 32 4.87 -18.40 10.97
CA LEU A 32 3.90 -17.31 10.95
C LEU A 32 2.78 -17.74 10.00
N ASP A 33 1.58 -17.92 10.53
CA ASP A 33 0.37 -18.11 9.73
C ASP A 33 0.05 -16.73 9.13
N VAL A 34 0.86 -16.34 8.14
CA VAL A 34 0.49 -15.26 7.24
C VAL A 34 -0.71 -15.81 6.50
N ALA A 35 -1.91 -15.42 6.96
CA ALA A 35 -3.14 -15.79 6.32
C ALA A 35 -2.95 -15.56 4.83
N SER A 36 -2.86 -16.66 4.07
CA SER A 36 -2.51 -16.67 2.65
C SER A 36 -3.59 -15.99 1.78
N GLY A 37 -4.59 -15.39 2.43
CA GLY A 37 -5.56 -14.49 1.83
C GLY A 37 -4.96 -13.10 1.80
N ASP A 38 -4.57 -12.71 0.59
CA ASP A 38 -4.45 -11.34 0.06
C ASP A 38 -4.61 -10.26 1.14
N ALA A 39 -3.56 -9.50 1.47
CA ALA A 39 -3.60 -8.46 2.51
C ALA A 39 -4.82 -7.51 2.37
N LEU A 40 -5.31 -7.37 1.13
CA LEU A 40 -6.53 -6.70 0.74
C LEU A 40 -7.81 -7.30 1.37
N GLN A 41 -7.97 -8.62 1.39
CA GLN A 41 -9.08 -9.32 2.06
C GLN A 41 -9.07 -9.09 3.57
N SER A 42 -7.91 -9.10 4.20
CA SER A 42 -7.79 -8.85 5.64
C SER A 42 -8.16 -7.40 5.99
N VAL A 43 -7.69 -6.42 5.20
CA VAL A 43 -8.08 -5.00 5.36
C VAL A 43 -9.58 -4.80 5.15
N MET A 44 -10.19 -5.46 4.16
CA MET A 44 -11.62 -5.39 3.88
C MET A 44 -12.49 -6.08 4.93
N LYS A 45 -12.03 -7.16 5.57
CA LYS A 45 -12.76 -7.83 6.65
C LYS A 45 -12.74 -7.01 7.94
N GLU A 46 -11.61 -6.34 8.22
CA GLU A 46 -11.45 -5.53 9.43
C GLU A 46 -12.23 -4.21 9.33
N ALA A 47 -12.13 -3.53 8.18
CA ALA A 47 -12.89 -2.32 7.92
C ALA A 47 -14.27 -2.70 7.36
N HIS A 48 -15.32 -2.64 8.17
CA HIS A 48 -16.73 -2.70 7.72
C HIS A 48 -17.14 -1.50 6.82
N VAL A 49 -16.16 -0.82 6.22
CA VAL A 49 -16.25 0.40 5.42
C VAL A 49 -15.34 0.21 4.21
N LEU A 50 -15.87 0.49 3.01
CA LEU A 50 -15.09 0.49 1.78
C LEU A 50 -13.89 1.43 1.92
N PRO A 51 -12.65 0.95 1.70
CA PRO A 51 -11.48 1.81 1.74
C PRO A 51 -11.56 2.96 0.72
N SER A 52 -11.20 4.17 1.14
CA SER A 52 -11.23 5.38 0.30
C SER A 52 -10.38 5.26 -0.98
N TRP A 53 -9.32 4.45 -0.96
CA TRP A 53 -8.48 4.23 -2.14
C TRP A 53 -9.20 3.48 -3.27
N LEU A 54 -10.27 2.71 -2.98
CA LEU A 54 -11.08 2.06 -4.02
C LEU A 54 -11.93 3.06 -4.79
N GLU A 55 -12.46 4.07 -4.11
CA GLU A 55 -13.19 5.17 -4.77
C GLU A 55 -12.23 5.96 -5.66
N LEU A 56 -11.02 6.23 -5.15
CA LEU A 56 -9.97 6.90 -5.91
C LEU A 56 -9.53 6.08 -7.13
N GLN A 57 -9.42 4.75 -6.99
CA GLN A 57 -9.15 3.85 -8.11
C GLN A 57 -10.22 3.94 -9.21
N LYS A 58 -11.51 3.91 -8.84
CA LYS A 58 -12.61 4.07 -9.79
C LYS A 58 -12.55 5.44 -10.50
N LYS A 59 -12.25 6.51 -9.75
CA LYS A 59 -12.08 7.85 -10.31
C LYS A 59 -10.95 7.91 -11.33
N ILE A 60 -9.76 7.42 -10.98
CA ILE A 60 -8.58 7.39 -11.85
C ILE A 60 -8.90 6.61 -13.13
N ARG A 61 -9.55 5.45 -13.01
CA ARG A 61 -9.97 4.65 -14.18
C ARG A 61 -10.93 5.44 -15.07
N SER A 62 -11.96 6.08 -14.51
CA SER A 62 -12.90 6.88 -15.29
C SER A 62 -12.20 8.04 -16.03
N GLN A 63 -11.26 8.72 -15.38
CA GLN A 63 -10.51 9.82 -15.99
C GLN A 63 -9.61 9.30 -17.13
N LEU A 64 -8.91 8.19 -16.91
CA LEU A 64 -8.05 7.57 -17.91
C LEU A 64 -8.85 7.10 -19.13
N GLU A 65 -10.04 6.53 -18.92
CA GLU A 65 -10.95 6.15 -20.00
C GLU A 65 -11.42 7.36 -20.82
N GLN A 66 -11.79 8.45 -20.15
CA GLN A 66 -12.21 9.69 -20.80
C GLN A 66 -11.10 10.28 -21.67
N LEU A 67 -9.86 10.32 -21.16
CA LEU A 67 -8.71 10.81 -21.93
C LEU A 67 -8.44 9.93 -23.16
N LEU A 68 -8.51 8.60 -23.01
CA LEU A 68 -8.33 7.69 -24.14
C LEU A 68 -9.43 7.85 -25.20
N ARG A 69 -10.69 7.99 -24.77
CA ARG A 69 -11.82 8.25 -25.70
C ARG A 69 -11.65 9.57 -26.43
N GLN A 70 -11.25 10.62 -25.73
CA GLN A 70 -10.98 11.92 -26.36
C GLN A 70 -9.86 11.84 -27.40
N MET A 71 -8.79 11.08 -27.12
CA MET A 71 -7.72 10.83 -28.09
C MET A 71 -8.23 10.07 -29.33
N GLU A 72 -9.07 9.06 -29.15
CA GLU A 72 -9.60 8.24 -30.24
C GLU A 72 -10.68 8.98 -31.07
N GLU A 73 -11.54 9.79 -30.44
CA GLU A 73 -12.67 10.47 -31.10
C GLU A 73 -12.29 11.82 -31.72
N LEU A 74 -11.49 12.63 -31.01
CA LEU A 74 -11.13 13.99 -31.44
C LEU A 74 -9.75 14.05 -32.11
N GLY A 75 -8.97 12.97 -32.08
CA GLY A 75 -7.59 12.94 -32.58
C GLY A 75 -6.68 13.97 -31.91
N SER A 76 -7.10 14.53 -30.78
CA SER A 76 -6.43 15.60 -30.06
C SER A 76 -5.62 15.01 -28.92
N GLU A 77 -4.39 15.49 -28.76
CA GLU A 77 -3.57 15.10 -27.62
C GLU A 77 -4.19 15.62 -26.31
N PRO A 78 -4.18 14.82 -25.24
CA PRO A 78 -4.66 15.26 -23.94
C PRO A 78 -3.76 16.36 -23.41
N GLU A 79 -4.36 17.36 -22.78
CA GLU A 79 -3.63 18.48 -22.18
C GLU A 79 -2.67 18.00 -21.09
N ASP A 80 -1.48 18.60 -21.05
CA ASP A 80 -0.46 18.24 -20.05
C ASP A 80 -0.96 18.45 -18.61
N GLN A 81 -1.85 19.42 -18.40
CA GLN A 81 -2.49 19.67 -17.11
C GLN A 81 -3.37 18.50 -16.66
N ALA A 82 -4.13 17.91 -17.59
CA ALA A 82 -5.01 16.78 -17.29
C ALA A 82 -4.19 15.53 -16.91
N ILE A 83 -3.05 15.31 -17.59
CA ILE A 83 -2.12 14.23 -17.25
C ILE A 83 -1.50 14.44 -15.86
N GLU A 84 -1.08 15.67 -15.53
CA GLU A 84 -0.51 15.96 -14.21
C GLU A 84 -1.53 15.81 -13.08
N GLU A 85 -2.80 16.19 -13.30
CA GLU A 85 -3.88 15.97 -12.33
C GLU A 85 -4.14 14.47 -12.10
N LEU A 86 -4.15 13.68 -13.19
CA LEU A 86 -4.29 12.23 -13.10
C LEU A 86 -3.12 11.61 -12.32
N ASN A 87 -1.88 12.02 -12.62
CA ASN A 87 -0.68 11.57 -11.92
C ASN A 87 -0.69 11.95 -10.44
N ARG A 88 -1.21 13.12 -10.09
CA ARG A 88 -1.42 13.52 -8.69
C ARG A 88 -2.37 12.58 -7.97
N SER A 89 -3.48 12.21 -8.61
CA SER A 89 -4.43 11.24 -8.08
C SER A 89 -3.78 9.86 -7.89
N ILE A 90 -2.94 9.43 -8.83
CA ILE A 90 -2.18 8.17 -8.72
C ILE A 90 -1.17 8.21 -7.57
N ARG A 91 -0.46 9.32 -7.37
CA ARG A 91 0.46 9.46 -6.21
C ARG A 91 -0.31 9.34 -4.89
N THR A 92 -1.47 10.00 -4.78
CA THR A 92 -2.34 9.88 -3.62
C THR A 92 -2.80 8.44 -3.42
N TYR A 93 -3.26 7.76 -4.48
CA TYR A 93 -3.62 6.34 -4.44
C TYR A 93 -2.47 5.47 -3.95
N ASN A 94 -1.27 5.62 -4.53
CA ASN A 94 -0.08 4.85 -4.16
C ASN A 94 0.34 5.05 -2.69
N SER A 95 0.04 6.22 -2.10
CA SER A 95 0.28 6.49 -0.68
C SER A 95 -0.74 5.86 0.26
N MET A 96 -1.91 5.50 -0.24
CA MET A 96 -3.03 4.92 0.54
C MET A 96 -3.09 3.40 0.45
N VAL A 97 -2.50 2.79 -0.58
CA VAL A 97 -2.54 1.33 -0.74
C VAL A 97 -1.63 0.63 0.27
N PRO A 98 -2.09 -0.49 0.86
CA PRO A 98 -1.34 -1.20 1.90
C PRO A 98 -0.18 -2.04 1.35
N ASN A 99 -0.13 -2.28 0.04
CA ASN A 99 0.84 -3.17 -0.59
C ASN A 99 1.46 -2.49 -1.82
N ALA A 100 2.79 -2.57 -1.95
CA ALA A 100 3.54 -2.08 -3.10
C ALA A 100 3.09 -2.72 -4.43
N LEU A 101 2.60 -3.96 -4.41
CA LEU A 101 2.05 -4.65 -5.59
C LEU A 101 0.81 -3.96 -6.17
N LEU A 102 0.08 -3.20 -5.34
CA LEU A 102 -1.11 -2.46 -5.77
C LEU A 102 -0.75 -1.09 -6.35
N GLN A 103 0.47 -0.59 -6.14
CA GLN A 103 0.89 0.71 -6.64
C GLN A 103 0.92 0.73 -8.17
N LYS A 104 0.57 1.87 -8.75
CA LYS A 104 0.47 2.08 -10.20
C LYS A 104 1.51 3.08 -10.68
N GLY A 105 1.93 2.90 -11.93
CA GLY A 105 2.91 3.78 -12.57
C GLY A 105 2.30 5.13 -12.97
N THR A 106 3.16 6.11 -13.20
CA THR A 106 2.76 7.40 -13.76
C THR A 106 2.31 7.27 -15.21
N ILE A 107 1.32 8.06 -15.59
CA ILE A 107 0.76 8.16 -16.94
C ILE A 107 1.53 9.24 -17.71
N THR A 108 1.90 8.92 -18.94
CA THR A 108 2.41 9.84 -19.97
C THR A 108 1.61 9.66 -21.25
N LYS A 109 1.73 10.60 -22.20
CA LYS A 109 1.02 10.51 -23.49
C LYS A 109 1.34 9.21 -24.23
N GLU A 110 2.59 8.77 -24.18
CA GLU A 110 3.07 7.58 -24.89
C GLU A 110 2.69 6.28 -24.19
N ASN A 111 2.55 6.31 -22.85
CA ASN A 111 2.34 5.09 -22.05
C ASN A 111 0.87 4.87 -21.63
N MET A 112 -0.02 5.82 -21.94
CA MET A 112 -1.40 5.85 -21.45
C MET A 112 -2.16 4.55 -21.75
N ARG A 113 -2.02 4.03 -22.98
CA ARG A 113 -2.65 2.78 -23.41
C ARG A 113 -2.08 1.55 -22.70
N ALA A 114 -0.76 1.51 -22.48
CA ALA A 114 -0.11 0.41 -21.77
C ALA A 114 -0.43 0.42 -20.26
N GLN A 115 -0.63 1.61 -19.69
CA GLN A 115 -1.04 1.74 -18.29
C GLN A 115 -2.52 1.37 -18.11
N TRP A 116 -3.40 1.68 -19.06
CA TRP A 116 -4.82 1.30 -19.01
C TRP A 116 -5.03 -0.19 -18.74
N THR A 117 -4.30 -1.07 -19.42
CA THR A 117 -4.37 -2.53 -19.21
C THR A 117 -3.99 -2.95 -17.79
N LYS A 118 -3.24 -2.13 -17.05
CA LYS A 118 -2.90 -2.40 -15.64
C LYS A 118 -4.00 -1.93 -14.67
N TRP A 119 -4.99 -1.20 -15.15
CA TRP A 119 -6.15 -0.73 -14.40
C TRP A 119 -7.44 -1.52 -14.71
N GLU A 120 -7.43 -2.37 -15.74
CA GLU A 120 -8.37 -3.51 -15.87
C GLU A 120 -8.15 -4.53 -14.75
#